data_AF-A0A382FLH8-F1
#
_entry.id   AF-A0A382FLH8-F1
#
_cell.length_a   1.000
_cell.length_b   1.000
_cell.length_c   1.000
_cell.angle_alpha   90.00
_cell.angle_beta   90.00
_cell.angle_gamma   90.00
#
_symmetry.space_group_name_H-M   'P 1'
#
loop_
_entity.id
_entity.type
_entity.pdbx_description
1 polymer ?
#
loop_
_entity_poly.entity_id
_entity_poly.type
_entity_poly.pdbx_seq_one_letter_code
_entity_poly.pdbx_strand_id
1 'polypeptide(L)'
;MKASDLFVRCLEAEGVERIFGVPGEENADFMISLMDSKIDFVLCRHEQGAAFAADAYGRLTGKAGVCLGTLGPGVTNLLTGIADANMDRAPVVAIIGQGSTKRQHKESHQIMDAIGMCKPISKWAQAVLAPENITEIVRKAFKIAETEKPGLCVVELPEDVAKEEVDDTPMPPTKVRRPGADHKAIAMAADLIGNAKNPIILAGNGAIRKRAAMQLTRLAHNLGVGVVNTFMGKGAVAMDDEHCLYTMGLGMGDYNNLAFDTADLVISCGYDLVEYAPKAWNRTKKDTKKIIHMDFWPAEVDRDYIPSIEVVGDLADGLWQLNELIEDRHQGNLPLFEIKTRSNLRATLTEDFAAEKDDAGFPM
;
A
#
# COMPACT_ATOMS: atom_id res chain seq x y z
N MET A 1 -27.91 -5.67 -23.02
CA MET A 1 -26.48 -5.77 -23.41
C MET A 1 -25.93 -6.98 -22.71
N LYS A 2 -24.87 -7.61 -23.21
CA LYS A 2 -24.30 -8.75 -22.49
C LYS A 2 -23.75 -8.27 -21.15
N ALA A 3 -23.83 -9.10 -20.14
CA ALA A 3 -23.26 -8.85 -18.82
C ALA A 3 -21.76 -8.53 -18.89
N SER A 4 -21.03 -9.17 -19.80
CA SER A 4 -19.63 -8.86 -20.10
C SER A 4 -19.42 -7.45 -20.67
N ASP A 5 -20.34 -6.92 -21.50
CA ASP A 5 -20.31 -5.53 -21.97
C ASP A 5 -20.49 -4.56 -20.78
N LEU A 6 -21.45 -4.84 -19.89
CA LEU A 6 -21.67 -4.06 -18.67
C LEU A 6 -20.44 -4.08 -17.76
N PHE A 7 -19.81 -5.26 -17.60
CA PHE A 7 -18.61 -5.41 -16.78
C PHE A 7 -17.47 -4.53 -17.30
N VAL A 8 -17.20 -4.56 -18.61
CA VAL A 8 -16.18 -3.73 -19.26
C VAL A 8 -16.51 -2.24 -19.09
N ARG A 9 -17.77 -1.83 -19.31
CA ARG A 9 -18.20 -0.44 -19.07
C ARG A 9 -18.03 0.01 -17.62
N CYS A 10 -18.18 -0.90 -16.65
CA CYS A 10 -17.89 -0.61 -15.25
C CYS A 10 -16.39 -0.38 -15.03
N LEU A 11 -15.51 -1.19 -15.64
CA LEU A 11 -14.05 -0.97 -15.58
C LEU A 11 -13.66 0.38 -16.21
N GLU A 12 -14.27 0.75 -17.33
CA GLU A 12 -14.07 2.07 -17.95
C GLU A 12 -14.51 3.21 -17.02
N ALA A 13 -15.64 3.05 -16.32
CA ALA A 13 -16.13 4.04 -15.37
C ALA A 13 -15.21 4.20 -14.15
N GLU A 14 -14.52 3.13 -13.74
CA GLU A 14 -13.46 3.16 -12.71
C GLU A 14 -12.15 3.79 -13.23
N GLY A 15 -12.05 4.07 -14.53
CA GLY A 15 -10.87 4.65 -15.14
C GLY A 15 -9.74 3.65 -15.34
N VAL A 16 -10.06 2.37 -15.52
CA VAL A 16 -9.10 1.34 -15.93
C VAL A 16 -8.57 1.72 -17.31
N GLU A 17 -7.23 1.75 -17.43
CA GLU A 17 -6.54 2.07 -18.68
C GLU A 17 -5.94 0.81 -19.31
N ARG A 18 -5.50 -0.14 -18.47
CA ARG A 18 -4.86 -1.39 -18.90
C ARG A 18 -5.27 -2.57 -18.05
N ILE A 19 -5.33 -3.74 -18.68
CA ILE A 19 -5.46 -5.04 -18.01
C ILE A 19 -4.29 -5.91 -18.42
N PHE A 20 -3.57 -6.46 -17.44
CA PHE A 20 -2.49 -7.42 -17.67
C PHE A 20 -3.03 -8.82 -17.51
N GLY A 21 -2.80 -9.75 -18.43
CA GLY A 21 -3.37 -11.08 -18.21
C GLY A 21 -3.05 -12.15 -19.24
N VAL A 22 -3.54 -13.34 -18.94
CA VAL A 22 -3.55 -14.50 -19.85
C VAL A 22 -5.01 -14.92 -20.04
N PRO A 23 -5.57 -14.80 -21.24
CA PRO A 23 -6.96 -15.15 -21.49
C PRO A 23 -7.15 -16.68 -21.57
N GLY A 24 -8.37 -17.14 -21.30
CA GLY A 24 -8.81 -18.53 -21.44
C GLY A 24 -10.27 -18.61 -21.90
N GLU A 25 -10.76 -19.82 -22.13
CA GLU A 25 -12.12 -20.07 -22.67
C GLU A 25 -13.21 -19.44 -21.78
N GLU A 26 -13.11 -19.61 -20.46
CA GLU A 26 -14.10 -19.10 -19.51
C GLU A 26 -14.12 -17.58 -19.36
N ASN A 27 -13.17 -16.88 -19.99
CA ASN A 27 -13.15 -15.41 -20.06
C ASN A 27 -13.44 -14.92 -21.49
N ALA A 28 -13.80 -15.80 -22.42
CA ALA A 28 -13.93 -15.45 -23.85
C ALA A 28 -14.94 -14.31 -24.08
N ASP A 29 -16.11 -14.34 -23.45
CA ASP A 29 -17.11 -13.27 -23.59
C ASP A 29 -16.62 -11.92 -23.04
N PHE A 30 -15.88 -11.93 -21.93
CA PHE A 30 -15.22 -10.74 -21.42
C PHE A 30 -14.19 -10.21 -22.43
N MET A 31 -13.35 -11.08 -22.99
CA MET A 31 -12.34 -10.69 -23.98
C MET A 31 -12.95 -10.14 -25.27
N ILE A 32 -14.06 -10.71 -25.74
CA ILE A 32 -14.79 -10.22 -26.91
C ILE A 32 -15.35 -8.82 -26.63
N SER A 33 -15.97 -8.62 -25.46
CA SER A 33 -16.54 -7.32 -25.08
C SER A 33 -15.45 -6.25 -24.90
N LEU A 34 -14.25 -6.65 -24.48
CA LEU A 34 -13.09 -5.78 -24.34
C LEU A 34 -12.57 -5.24 -25.69
N MET A 35 -12.83 -5.94 -26.81
CA MET A 35 -12.36 -5.50 -28.14
C MET A 35 -12.94 -4.15 -28.57
N ASP A 36 -14.14 -3.81 -28.09
CA ASP A 36 -14.81 -2.54 -28.39
C ASP A 36 -14.51 -1.44 -27.35
N SER A 37 -13.69 -1.75 -26.34
CA SER A 37 -13.28 -0.82 -25.28
C SER A 37 -12.01 -0.05 -25.62
N LYS A 38 -11.77 1.05 -24.88
CA LYS A 38 -10.50 1.78 -24.91
C LYS A 38 -9.43 1.18 -23.97
N ILE A 39 -9.80 0.20 -23.16
CA ILE A 39 -8.89 -0.47 -22.24
C ILE A 39 -7.89 -1.31 -23.04
N ASP A 40 -6.60 -1.08 -22.81
CA ASP A 40 -5.53 -1.83 -23.47
C ASP A 40 -5.30 -3.17 -22.74
N PHE A 41 -5.41 -4.29 -23.47
CA PHE A 41 -5.12 -5.60 -22.92
C PHE A 41 -3.67 -6.01 -23.19
N VAL A 42 -2.86 -6.01 -22.14
CA VAL A 42 -1.47 -6.42 -22.19
C VAL A 42 -1.38 -7.93 -21.99
N LEU A 43 -1.23 -8.65 -23.10
CA LEU A 43 -1.05 -10.10 -23.09
C LEU A 43 0.28 -10.48 -22.42
N CYS A 44 0.20 -11.13 -21.26
CA CYS A 44 1.34 -11.67 -20.56
C CYS A 44 1.63 -13.13 -20.99
N ARG A 45 2.79 -13.66 -20.59
CA ARG A 45 3.18 -15.06 -20.85
C ARG A 45 2.98 -15.98 -19.65
N HIS A 46 2.65 -15.42 -18.50
CA HIS A 46 2.33 -16.13 -17.27
C HIS A 46 1.50 -15.19 -16.37
N GLU A 47 0.48 -15.70 -15.69
CA GLU A 47 -0.42 -14.89 -14.87
C GLU A 47 0.30 -14.25 -13.68
N GLN A 48 1.29 -14.93 -13.09
CA GLN A 48 2.16 -14.33 -12.07
C GLN A 48 2.79 -13.01 -12.53
N GLY A 49 3.30 -12.95 -13.77
CA GLY A 49 3.86 -11.71 -14.33
C GLY A 49 2.80 -10.64 -14.56
N ALA A 50 1.57 -11.05 -14.91
CA ALA A 50 0.44 -10.14 -15.02
C ALA A 50 0.05 -9.53 -13.67
N ALA A 51 0.02 -10.34 -12.61
CA ALA A 51 -0.25 -9.89 -11.26
C ALA A 51 0.81 -8.88 -10.76
N PHE A 52 2.10 -9.16 -10.96
CA PHE A 52 3.17 -8.21 -10.62
C PHE A 52 3.14 -6.92 -11.44
N ALA A 53 2.73 -6.98 -12.72
CA ALA A 53 2.56 -5.77 -13.53
C ALA A 53 1.40 -4.91 -13.01
N ALA A 54 0.27 -5.52 -12.64
CA ALA A 54 -0.87 -4.82 -12.04
C ALA A 54 -0.48 -4.22 -10.67
N ASP A 55 0.24 -4.97 -9.86
CA ASP A 55 0.78 -4.51 -8.59
C ASP A 55 1.69 -3.27 -8.76
N ALA A 56 2.70 -3.35 -9.62
CA ALA A 56 3.59 -2.22 -9.90
C ALA A 56 2.82 -1.00 -10.42
N TYR A 57 1.84 -1.20 -11.31
CA TYR A 57 0.96 -0.14 -11.77
C TYR A 57 0.19 0.51 -10.62
N GLY A 58 -0.35 -0.31 -9.72
CA GLY A 58 -1.07 0.13 -8.53
C GLY A 58 -0.22 1.01 -7.62
N ARG A 59 1.00 0.57 -7.30
CA ARG A 59 1.94 1.31 -6.45
C ARG A 59 2.35 2.65 -7.07
N LEU A 60 2.63 2.66 -8.37
CA LEU A 60 3.14 3.86 -9.06
C LEU A 60 2.06 4.92 -9.29
N THR A 61 0.83 4.51 -9.54
CA THR A 61 -0.26 5.43 -9.93
C THR A 61 -1.20 5.77 -8.78
N GLY A 62 -1.29 4.91 -7.77
CA GLY A 62 -2.31 4.99 -6.72
C GLY A 62 -3.73 4.65 -7.19
N LYS A 63 -3.92 4.26 -8.46
CA LYS A 63 -5.16 3.69 -9.00
C LYS A 63 -5.07 2.17 -8.99
N ALA A 64 -6.17 1.44 -8.84
CA ALA A 64 -6.10 -0.01 -8.86
C ALA A 64 -5.54 -0.55 -10.19
N GLY A 65 -4.45 -1.33 -10.12
CA GLY A 65 -3.98 -2.12 -11.24
C GLY A 65 -4.89 -3.33 -11.46
N VAL A 66 -5.09 -3.73 -12.71
CA VAL A 66 -6.00 -4.83 -13.04
C VAL A 66 -5.24 -5.98 -13.68
N CYS A 67 -5.37 -7.18 -13.10
CA CYS A 67 -4.86 -8.40 -13.69
C CYS A 67 -5.97 -9.40 -14.01
N LEU A 68 -5.76 -10.25 -15.02
CA LEU A 68 -6.73 -11.24 -15.46
C LEU A 68 -6.11 -12.64 -15.56
N GLY A 69 -6.84 -13.62 -15.04
CA GLY A 69 -6.59 -15.05 -15.23
C GLY A 69 -7.90 -15.78 -15.53
N THR A 70 -7.82 -16.91 -16.21
CA THR A 70 -8.98 -17.79 -16.37
C THR A 70 -9.22 -18.63 -15.11
N LEU A 71 -10.16 -19.58 -15.15
CA LEU A 71 -10.42 -20.49 -14.04
C LEU A 71 -9.21 -21.39 -13.75
N GLY A 72 -9.29 -22.15 -12.66
CA GLY A 72 -8.36 -23.24 -12.47
C GLY A 72 -6.90 -22.77 -12.35
N PRO A 73 -5.97 -23.29 -13.19
CA PRO A 73 -4.57 -22.93 -13.14
C PRO A 73 -4.30 -21.43 -13.31
N GLY A 74 -5.16 -20.71 -14.05
CA GLY A 74 -5.04 -19.26 -14.22
C GLY A 74 -5.12 -18.52 -12.88
N VAL A 75 -6.05 -18.92 -12.02
CA VAL A 75 -6.16 -18.38 -10.66
C VAL A 75 -4.95 -18.75 -9.82
N THR A 76 -4.55 -20.02 -9.81
CA THR A 76 -3.42 -20.46 -8.95
C THR A 76 -2.10 -19.83 -9.36
N ASN A 77 -1.92 -19.51 -10.65
CA ASN A 77 -0.75 -18.80 -11.15
C ASN A 77 -0.74 -17.31 -10.77
N LEU A 78 -1.92 -16.69 -10.56
CA LEU A 78 -2.03 -15.32 -10.03
C LEU A 78 -1.64 -15.23 -8.56
N LEU A 79 -1.89 -16.28 -7.76
CA LEU A 79 -1.89 -16.23 -6.29
C LEU A 79 -0.67 -15.54 -5.68
N THR A 80 0.54 -15.88 -6.12
CA THR A 80 1.75 -15.27 -5.57
C THR A 80 1.79 -13.76 -5.80
N GLY A 81 1.52 -13.29 -7.02
CA GLY A 81 1.61 -11.87 -7.33
C GLY A 81 0.47 -11.05 -6.72
N ILE A 82 -0.74 -11.61 -6.64
CA ILE A 82 -1.86 -10.91 -6.01
C ILE A 82 -1.73 -10.90 -4.48
N ALA A 83 -1.18 -11.96 -3.87
CA ALA A 83 -0.86 -11.98 -2.44
C ALA A 83 0.21 -10.95 -2.10
N ASP A 84 1.26 -10.86 -2.92
CA ASP A 84 2.31 -9.84 -2.81
C ASP A 84 1.72 -8.42 -2.81
N ALA A 85 0.89 -8.10 -3.81
CA ALA A 85 0.21 -6.81 -3.89
C ALA A 85 -0.58 -6.47 -2.62
N ASN A 86 -1.26 -7.44 -2.02
CA ASN A 86 -2.02 -7.23 -0.79
C ASN A 86 -1.13 -6.98 0.44
N MET A 87 -0.04 -7.73 0.57
CA MET A 87 0.94 -7.58 1.66
C MET A 87 1.67 -6.25 1.58
N ASP A 88 1.99 -5.81 0.36
CA ASP A 88 2.71 -4.57 0.08
C ASP A 88 1.82 -3.33 -0.03
N ARG A 89 0.52 -3.50 0.24
CA ARG A 89 -0.50 -2.44 0.25
C ARG A 89 -0.66 -1.74 -1.10
N ALA A 90 -0.56 -2.49 -2.19
CA ALA A 90 -0.81 -2.01 -3.53
C ALA A 90 -2.30 -2.19 -3.91
N PRO A 91 -2.95 -1.17 -4.49
CA PRO A 91 -4.32 -1.31 -4.96
C PRO A 91 -4.35 -2.19 -6.22
N VAL A 92 -4.99 -3.36 -6.12
CA VAL A 92 -5.15 -4.30 -7.25
C VAL A 92 -6.55 -4.87 -7.28
N VAL A 93 -7.12 -5.01 -8.48
CA VAL A 93 -8.33 -5.80 -8.73
C VAL A 93 -7.98 -6.95 -9.67
N ALA A 94 -8.07 -8.18 -9.18
CA ALA A 94 -7.92 -9.38 -10.00
C ALA A 94 -9.29 -9.82 -10.55
N ILE A 95 -9.37 -9.98 -11.87
CA ILE A 95 -10.52 -10.55 -12.56
C ILE A 95 -10.20 -12.01 -12.86
N ILE A 96 -11.03 -12.91 -12.37
CA ILE A 96 -10.87 -14.35 -12.61
C ILE A 96 -12.08 -14.94 -13.31
N GLY A 97 -11.84 -15.87 -14.23
CA GLY A 97 -12.90 -16.65 -14.86
C GLY A 97 -13.38 -17.80 -13.98
N GLN A 98 -14.57 -18.30 -14.28
CA GLN A 98 -15.09 -19.52 -13.68
C GLN A 98 -15.99 -20.27 -14.66
N GLY A 99 -16.05 -21.59 -14.52
CA GLY A 99 -16.98 -22.41 -15.29
C GLY A 99 -18.44 -22.09 -14.94
N SER A 100 -19.36 -22.45 -15.84
CA SER A 100 -20.79 -22.16 -15.66
C SER A 100 -21.30 -22.54 -14.27
N THR A 101 -22.09 -21.66 -13.66
CA THR A 101 -22.76 -21.86 -12.37
C THR A 101 -23.53 -23.19 -12.29
N LYS A 102 -24.01 -23.69 -13.43
CA LYS A 102 -24.74 -24.96 -13.56
C LYS A 102 -23.86 -26.21 -13.43
N ARG A 103 -22.53 -26.08 -13.50
CA ARG A 103 -21.57 -27.20 -13.42
C ARG A 103 -20.58 -27.12 -12.26
N GLN A 104 -20.64 -26.10 -11.42
CA GLN A 104 -19.70 -25.91 -10.30
C GLN A 104 -19.83 -26.96 -9.18
N HIS A 105 -20.96 -27.66 -9.08
CA HIS A 105 -21.22 -28.65 -8.01
C HIS A 105 -20.62 -30.04 -8.26
N LYS A 106 -20.05 -30.30 -9.44
CA LYS A 106 -19.53 -31.62 -9.85
C LYS A 106 -18.06 -31.52 -10.24
N GLU A 107 -17.37 -32.66 -10.27
CA GLU A 107 -16.04 -32.74 -10.84
C GLU A 107 -16.10 -32.34 -12.33
N SER A 108 -15.56 -31.17 -12.63
CA SER A 108 -15.56 -30.59 -13.96
C SER A 108 -14.19 -29.99 -14.25
N HIS A 109 -13.89 -29.81 -15.54
CA HIS A 109 -12.60 -29.31 -15.99
C HIS A 109 -12.26 -28.00 -15.28
N GLN A 110 -11.15 -28.01 -14.53
CA GLN A 110 -10.54 -26.85 -13.88
C GLN A 110 -11.40 -26.09 -12.84
N ILE A 111 -12.55 -26.64 -12.44
CA ILE A 111 -13.38 -26.03 -11.38
C ILE A 111 -12.70 -26.19 -10.02
N MET A 112 -12.60 -25.09 -9.28
CA MET A 112 -12.17 -25.05 -7.88
C MET A 112 -12.78 -23.86 -7.14
N ASP A 113 -12.75 -23.87 -5.80
CA ASP A 113 -13.16 -22.74 -4.96
C ASP A 113 -12.11 -21.61 -4.95
N ALA A 114 -12.01 -20.91 -6.09
CA ALA A 114 -11.07 -19.82 -6.28
C ALA A 114 -11.31 -18.66 -5.30
N ILE A 115 -12.57 -18.29 -5.08
CA ILE A 115 -12.93 -17.25 -4.10
C ILE A 115 -12.49 -17.66 -2.68
N GLY A 116 -12.73 -18.90 -2.26
CA GLY A 116 -12.26 -19.43 -0.98
C GLY A 116 -10.74 -19.34 -0.82
N MET A 117 -9.99 -19.66 -1.88
CA MET A 117 -8.53 -19.57 -1.89
C MET A 117 -8.01 -18.12 -1.84
N CYS A 118 -8.71 -17.18 -2.48
CA CYS A 118 -8.30 -15.78 -2.52
C CYS A 118 -8.73 -14.96 -1.29
N LYS A 119 -9.79 -15.37 -0.58
CA LYS A 119 -10.27 -14.69 0.65
C LYS A 119 -9.18 -14.41 1.69
N PRO A 120 -8.30 -15.36 2.10
CA PRO A 120 -7.30 -15.10 3.13
C PRO A 120 -6.17 -14.16 2.70
N ILE A 121 -6.02 -13.89 1.40
CA ILE A 121 -4.93 -13.07 0.84
C ILE A 121 -5.44 -11.76 0.20
N SER A 122 -6.72 -11.43 0.36
CA SER A 122 -7.35 -10.24 -0.23
C SER A 122 -8.11 -9.44 0.83
N LYS A 123 -8.36 -8.16 0.54
CA LYS A 123 -9.31 -7.35 1.32
C LYS A 123 -10.74 -7.77 1.09
N TRP A 124 -11.04 -8.24 -0.13
CA TRP A 124 -12.36 -8.68 -0.53
C TRP A 124 -12.29 -9.57 -1.77
N ALA A 125 -13.02 -10.68 -1.76
CA ALA A 125 -13.13 -11.60 -2.90
C ALA A 125 -14.59 -12.04 -3.08
N GLN A 126 -15.13 -11.91 -4.29
CA GLN A 126 -16.54 -12.21 -4.55
C GLN A 126 -16.79 -12.69 -5.99
N ALA A 127 -17.65 -13.69 -6.12
CA ALA A 127 -18.19 -14.13 -7.40
C ALA A 127 -19.43 -13.34 -7.79
N VAL A 128 -19.55 -13.05 -9.09
CA VAL A 128 -20.74 -12.48 -9.73
C VAL A 128 -21.67 -13.63 -10.10
N LEU A 129 -22.70 -13.87 -9.28
CA LEU A 129 -23.67 -14.96 -9.50
C LEU A 129 -24.95 -14.53 -10.22
N ALA A 130 -25.12 -13.23 -10.44
CA ALA A 130 -26.23 -12.64 -11.17
C ALA A 130 -25.74 -11.37 -11.88
N PRO A 131 -26.11 -11.14 -13.15
CA PRO A 131 -25.58 -10.03 -13.94
C PRO A 131 -25.97 -8.66 -13.38
N GLU A 132 -27.10 -8.54 -12.68
CA GLU A 132 -27.56 -7.31 -12.03
C GLU A 132 -26.63 -6.85 -10.90
N ASN A 133 -25.79 -7.74 -10.36
CA ASN A 133 -24.86 -7.41 -9.28
C ASN A 133 -23.51 -6.87 -9.78
N ILE A 134 -23.25 -6.90 -11.10
CA ILE A 134 -21.96 -6.49 -11.67
C ILE A 134 -21.59 -5.09 -11.24
N THR A 135 -22.53 -4.16 -11.37
CA THR A 135 -22.33 -2.75 -11.13
C THR A 135 -21.88 -2.48 -9.68
N GLU A 136 -22.56 -3.11 -8.71
CA GLU A 136 -22.23 -2.97 -7.29
C GLU A 136 -20.92 -3.69 -6.92
N ILE A 137 -20.70 -4.89 -7.47
CA ILE A 137 -19.51 -5.70 -7.20
C ILE A 137 -18.25 -5.00 -7.71
N VAL A 138 -18.26 -4.50 -8.94
CA VAL A 138 -17.11 -3.80 -9.52
C VAL A 138 -16.86 -2.50 -8.74
N ARG A 139 -17.89 -1.68 -8.50
CA ARG A 139 -17.73 -0.44 -7.73
C ARG A 139 -17.17 -0.70 -6.33
N LYS A 140 -17.63 -1.76 -5.67
CA LYS A 140 -17.15 -2.15 -4.34
C LYS A 140 -15.70 -2.64 -4.39
N ALA A 141 -15.34 -3.46 -5.38
CA ALA A 141 -13.97 -3.97 -5.54
C ALA A 141 -12.96 -2.83 -5.65
N PHE A 142 -13.19 -1.88 -6.56
CA PHE A 142 -12.29 -0.74 -6.76
C PHE A 142 -12.25 0.17 -5.52
N LYS A 143 -13.42 0.48 -4.94
CA LYS A 143 -13.48 1.27 -3.70
C LYS A 143 -12.67 0.64 -2.57
N ILE A 144 -12.78 -0.68 -2.36
CA ILE A 144 -12.05 -1.38 -1.28
C ILE A 144 -10.56 -1.47 -1.61
N ALA A 145 -10.19 -1.83 -2.84
CA ALA A 145 -8.80 -1.95 -3.27
C ALA A 145 -8.01 -0.66 -3.05
N GLU A 146 -8.63 0.51 -3.31
CA GLU A 146 -7.97 1.82 -3.24
C GLU A 146 -8.08 2.50 -1.86
N THR A 147 -9.01 2.09 -1.00
CA THR A 147 -9.15 2.67 0.36
C THR A 147 -7.97 2.27 1.24
N GLU A 148 -7.45 3.20 2.05
CA GLU A 148 -6.29 2.92 2.93
C GLU A 148 -6.62 1.91 4.04
N LYS A 149 -5.70 0.98 4.36
CA LYS A 149 -4.50 0.65 3.56
C LYS A 149 -4.92 -0.06 2.26
N PRO A 150 -4.40 0.30 1.07
CA PRO A 150 -4.81 -0.30 -0.20
C PRO A 150 -4.44 -1.79 -0.23
N GLY A 151 -5.00 -2.53 -1.18
CA GLY A 151 -4.71 -3.95 -1.30
C GLY A 151 -5.51 -4.63 -2.41
N LEU A 152 -5.54 -5.96 -2.35
CA LEU A 152 -6.16 -6.80 -3.37
C LEU A 152 -7.67 -6.91 -3.17
N CYS A 153 -8.42 -6.77 -4.27
CA CYS A 153 -9.77 -7.31 -4.40
C CYS A 153 -9.83 -8.32 -5.55
N VAL A 154 -10.68 -9.35 -5.43
CA VAL A 154 -10.86 -10.37 -6.46
C VAL A 154 -12.32 -10.43 -6.88
N VAL A 155 -12.57 -10.39 -8.19
CA VAL A 155 -13.90 -10.53 -8.79
C VAL A 155 -13.89 -11.75 -9.71
N GLU A 156 -14.71 -12.73 -9.40
CA GLU A 156 -14.91 -13.92 -10.24
C GLU A 156 -16.13 -13.75 -11.13
N LEU A 157 -15.96 -13.93 -12.44
CA LEU A 157 -17.02 -13.84 -13.44
C LEU A 157 -17.20 -15.22 -14.11
N PRO A 158 -18.28 -15.95 -13.78
CA PRO A 158 -18.64 -17.19 -14.48
C PRO A 158 -18.98 -16.96 -15.95
N GLU A 159 -18.58 -17.91 -16.80
CA GLU A 159 -18.77 -17.83 -18.26
C GLU A 159 -20.23 -17.74 -18.71
N ASP A 160 -21.16 -18.33 -17.94
CA ASP A 160 -22.60 -18.30 -18.26
C ASP A 160 -23.21 -16.96 -17.87
N VAL A 161 -22.86 -16.44 -16.69
CA VAL A 161 -23.26 -15.11 -16.25
C VAL A 161 -22.75 -14.05 -17.22
N ALA A 162 -21.52 -14.16 -17.72
CA ALA A 162 -20.93 -13.24 -18.69
C ALA A 162 -21.71 -13.13 -20.02
N LYS A 163 -22.48 -14.17 -20.37
CA LYS A 163 -23.29 -14.28 -21.60
C LYS A 163 -24.73 -13.79 -21.41
N GLU A 164 -25.19 -13.64 -20.18
CA GLU A 164 -26.57 -13.23 -19.91
C GLU A 164 -26.83 -11.78 -20.35
N GLU A 165 -28.07 -11.51 -20.74
CA GLU A 165 -28.51 -10.15 -21.07
C GLU A 165 -28.92 -9.41 -19.81
N VAL A 166 -28.48 -8.17 -19.70
CA VAL A 166 -28.83 -7.26 -18.61
C VAL A 166 -29.08 -5.86 -19.14
N ASP A 167 -29.99 -5.14 -18.47
CA ASP A 167 -30.25 -3.73 -18.68
C ASP A 167 -29.90 -2.96 -17.41
N ASP A 168 -28.65 -2.49 -17.34
CA ASP A 168 -28.14 -1.68 -16.24
C ASP A 168 -27.02 -0.75 -16.75
N THR A 169 -26.56 0.16 -15.91
CA THR A 169 -25.53 1.15 -16.24
C THR A 169 -24.47 1.26 -15.14
N PRO A 170 -23.20 1.55 -15.49
CA PRO A 170 -22.14 1.69 -14.50
C PRO A 170 -22.45 2.70 -13.38
N MET A 171 -22.16 2.32 -12.14
CA MET A 171 -22.19 3.23 -11.00
C MET A 171 -20.98 4.17 -11.04
N PRO A 172 -21.18 5.49 -10.90
CA PRO A 172 -20.06 6.42 -10.94
C PRO A 172 -19.17 6.28 -9.70
N PRO A 173 -17.82 6.32 -9.85
CA PRO A 173 -16.94 6.35 -8.69
C PRO A 173 -17.05 7.68 -7.95
N THR A 174 -17.19 7.60 -6.63
CA THR A 174 -17.19 8.77 -5.74
C THR A 174 -15.88 8.86 -4.97
N LYS A 175 -15.26 10.04 -4.93
CA LYS A 175 -14.08 10.30 -4.09
C LYS A 175 -14.47 10.23 -2.62
N VAL A 176 -13.86 9.31 -1.88
CA VAL A 176 -14.08 9.14 -0.44
C VAL A 176 -13.23 10.17 0.31
N ARG A 177 -13.83 10.94 1.22
CA ARG A 177 -13.07 11.70 2.21
C ARG A 177 -12.72 10.79 3.38
N ARG A 178 -11.45 10.80 3.75
CA ARG A 178 -10.93 10.04 4.90
C ARG A 178 -11.21 10.82 6.19
N PRO A 179 -11.42 10.15 7.33
CA PRO A 179 -11.53 10.83 8.62
C PRO A 179 -10.22 11.59 8.91
N GLY A 180 -10.34 12.81 9.41
CA GLY A 180 -9.19 13.57 9.89
C GLY A 180 -8.66 12.99 11.21
N ALA A 181 -7.42 13.31 11.53
CA ALA A 181 -6.83 12.91 12.81
C ALA A 181 -7.47 13.68 13.97
N ASP A 182 -7.64 13.02 15.12
CA ASP A 182 -8.18 13.68 16.32
C ASP A 182 -7.20 14.73 16.86
N HIS A 183 -7.66 15.98 16.94
CA HIS A 183 -6.88 17.12 17.43
C HIS A 183 -6.30 16.93 18.84
N LYS A 184 -6.93 16.15 19.73
CA LYS A 184 -6.36 15.89 21.07
C LYS A 184 -5.18 14.94 20.99
N ALA A 185 -5.28 13.89 20.18
CA ALA A 185 -4.14 13.02 19.90
C ALA A 185 -2.97 13.81 19.28
N ILE A 186 -3.26 14.74 18.36
CA ILE A 186 -2.26 15.66 17.79
C ILE A 186 -1.62 16.53 18.88
N ALA A 187 -2.41 17.14 19.76
CA ALA A 187 -1.88 17.98 20.85
C ALA A 187 -0.97 17.18 21.79
N MET A 188 -1.39 15.96 22.16
CA MET A 188 -0.57 15.08 23.00
C MET A 188 0.71 14.63 22.28
N ALA A 189 0.66 14.38 20.96
CA ALA A 189 1.84 14.07 20.16
C ALA A 189 2.83 15.26 20.13
N ALA A 190 2.33 16.47 19.94
CA ALA A 190 3.14 17.69 20.00
C ALA A 190 3.78 17.90 21.38
N ASP A 191 3.06 17.60 22.47
CA ASP A 191 3.61 17.66 23.84
C ASP A 191 4.74 16.63 24.04
N LEU A 192 4.60 15.42 23.52
CA LEU A 192 5.67 14.42 23.59
C LEU A 192 6.90 14.85 22.80
N ILE A 193 6.70 15.42 21.61
CA ILE A 193 7.79 15.93 20.77
C ILE A 193 8.53 17.06 21.46
N GLY A 194 7.81 18.06 21.99
CA GLY A 194 8.43 19.21 22.68
C GLY A 194 9.22 18.84 23.95
N ASN A 195 8.92 17.69 24.55
CA ASN A 195 9.64 17.17 25.73
C ASN A 195 10.75 16.16 25.39
N ALA A 196 10.88 15.76 24.12
CA ALA A 196 11.91 14.82 23.70
C ALA A 196 13.29 15.48 23.72
N LYS A 197 14.34 14.67 23.87
CA LYS A 197 15.73 15.12 23.79
C LYS A 197 16.42 14.65 22.51
N ASN A 198 16.04 13.49 22.00
CA ASN A 198 16.63 12.89 20.82
C ASN A 198 15.57 12.11 20.01
N PRO A 199 14.57 12.81 19.44
CA PRO A 199 13.56 12.16 18.61
C PRO A 199 14.14 11.66 17.28
N ILE A 200 13.45 10.70 16.68
CA ILE A 200 13.70 10.21 15.32
C ILE A 200 12.37 9.90 14.64
N ILE A 201 12.31 10.06 13.32
CA ILE A 201 11.15 9.68 12.53
C ILE A 201 11.41 8.33 11.82
N LEU A 202 10.40 7.46 11.88
CA LEU A 202 10.32 6.20 11.14
C LEU A 202 9.25 6.34 10.05
N ALA A 203 9.66 6.38 8.78
CA ALA A 203 8.75 6.45 7.64
C ALA A 203 8.53 5.07 7.00
N GLY A 204 7.27 4.62 6.99
CA GLY A 204 6.87 3.36 6.36
C GLY A 204 6.05 3.52 5.08
N ASN A 205 5.37 2.46 4.65
CA ASN A 205 4.58 2.41 3.40
C ASN A 205 3.59 3.58 3.25
N GLY A 206 2.88 3.96 4.31
CA GLY A 206 1.90 5.04 4.27
C GLY A 206 2.52 6.43 4.09
N ALA A 207 3.78 6.61 4.45
CA ALA A 207 4.46 7.90 4.34
C ALA A 207 4.81 8.30 2.90
N ILE A 208 4.94 7.33 1.98
CA ILE A 208 5.34 7.59 0.59
C ILE A 208 4.22 8.23 -0.25
N ARG A 209 2.99 8.30 0.27
CA ARG A 209 1.87 8.97 -0.41
C ARG A 209 2.21 10.44 -0.62
N LYS A 210 2.02 10.98 -1.83
CA LYS A 210 2.41 12.37 -2.20
C LYS A 210 2.11 13.43 -1.12
N ARG A 211 0.90 13.45 -0.57
CA ARG A 211 0.50 14.44 0.45
C ARG A 211 1.17 14.18 1.81
N ALA A 212 1.35 12.91 2.19
CA ALA A 212 2.01 12.53 3.44
C ALA A 212 3.51 12.83 3.36
N ALA A 213 4.18 12.46 2.27
CA ALA A 213 5.60 12.74 2.02
C ALA A 213 5.93 14.23 2.12
N MET A 214 5.08 15.10 1.53
CA MET A 214 5.24 16.55 1.64
C MET A 214 5.16 17.04 3.09
N GLN A 215 4.16 16.59 3.86
CA GLN A 215 3.99 17.02 5.26
C GLN A 215 5.02 16.39 6.21
N LEU A 216 5.46 15.17 5.92
CA LEU A 216 6.55 14.50 6.62
C LEU A 216 7.87 15.24 6.41
N THR A 217 8.17 15.66 5.18
CA THR A 217 9.37 16.46 4.89
C THR A 217 9.30 17.79 5.62
N ARG A 218 8.16 18.49 5.57
CA ARG A 218 7.94 19.72 6.37
C ARG A 218 8.17 19.47 7.87
N LEU A 219 7.65 18.36 8.40
CA LEU A 219 7.82 18.01 9.82
C LEU A 219 9.29 17.75 10.16
N ALA A 220 10.01 17.00 9.32
CA ALA A 220 11.43 16.73 9.52
C ALA A 220 12.25 18.03 9.60
N HIS A 221 11.96 19.00 8.72
CA HIS A 221 12.60 20.32 8.69
C HIS A 221 12.19 21.21 9.87
N ASN A 222 10.90 21.28 10.20
CA ASN A 222 10.41 22.04 11.36
C ASN A 222 10.98 21.51 12.67
N LEU A 223 11.16 20.20 12.76
CA LEU A 223 11.77 19.58 13.92
C LEU A 223 13.30 19.60 13.88
N GLY A 224 13.94 19.58 12.71
CA GLY A 224 15.36 19.30 12.57
C GLY A 224 15.72 17.86 12.96
N VAL A 225 14.85 16.91 12.59
CA VAL A 225 14.92 15.50 13.02
C VAL A 225 15.16 14.57 11.85
N GLY A 226 16.04 13.58 12.05
CA GLY A 226 16.36 12.58 11.04
C GLY A 226 15.21 11.59 10.79
N VAL A 227 15.08 11.17 9.55
CA VAL A 227 14.07 10.25 9.04
C VAL A 227 14.75 8.99 8.53
N VAL A 228 14.45 7.85 9.15
CA VAL A 228 14.82 6.53 8.60
C VAL A 228 13.61 5.95 7.90
N ASN A 229 13.81 5.50 6.66
CA ASN A 229 12.77 4.87 5.87
C ASN A 229 12.83 3.35 6.03
N THR A 230 11.69 2.66 5.96
CA THR A 230 11.67 1.23 5.59
C THR A 230 11.89 1.08 4.08
N PHE A 231 12.01 -0.15 3.58
CA PHE A 231 12.02 -0.39 2.13
C PHE A 231 10.78 0.17 1.43
N MET A 232 9.61 0.04 2.03
CA MET A 232 8.35 0.50 1.44
C MET A 232 8.10 2.00 1.63
N GLY A 233 8.73 2.62 2.63
CA GLY A 233 8.73 4.08 2.83
C GLY A 233 9.82 4.81 2.05
N LYS A 234 10.74 4.09 1.39
CA LYS A 234 11.89 4.69 0.70
C LYS A 234 11.44 5.69 -0.36
N GLY A 235 11.91 6.93 -0.25
CA GLY A 235 11.53 8.04 -1.12
C GLY A 235 10.45 8.94 -0.56
N ALA A 236 9.92 8.67 0.65
CA ALA A 236 9.05 9.60 1.37
C ALA A 236 9.77 10.92 1.72
N VAL A 237 11.07 10.85 1.98
CA VAL A 237 11.99 11.99 2.03
C VAL A 237 13.10 11.76 0.99
N ALA A 238 13.49 12.81 0.28
CA ALA A 238 14.49 12.72 -0.77
C ALA A 238 15.85 12.28 -0.20
N MET A 239 16.59 11.45 -0.94
CA MET A 239 17.87 10.90 -0.47
C MET A 239 18.94 11.97 -0.23
N ASP A 240 18.93 13.04 -1.03
CA ASP A 240 19.84 14.17 -0.94
C ASP A 240 19.50 15.17 0.17
N ASP A 241 18.33 15.03 0.80
CA ASP A 241 17.99 15.78 2.00
C ASP A 241 18.90 15.37 3.18
N GLU A 242 19.37 16.34 3.96
CA GLU A 242 20.20 16.09 5.14
C GLU A 242 19.44 15.34 6.26
N HIS A 243 18.11 15.45 6.27
CA HIS A 243 17.25 14.74 7.20
C HIS A 243 17.07 13.26 6.84
N CYS A 244 17.41 12.85 5.62
CA CYS A 244 17.32 11.45 5.22
C CYS A 244 18.48 10.63 5.83
N LEU A 245 18.12 9.72 6.73
CA LEU A 245 19.01 8.70 7.30
C LEU A 245 18.77 7.36 6.61
N TYR A 246 18.68 7.39 5.27
CA TYR A 246 18.63 6.21 4.40
C TYR A 246 17.51 5.22 4.78
N THR A 247 17.75 3.93 4.57
CA THR A 247 16.74 2.86 4.58
C THR A 247 17.17 1.74 5.52
N MET A 248 16.24 1.23 6.31
CA MET A 248 16.40 0.00 7.08
C MET A 248 15.44 -1.08 6.58
N GLY A 249 15.71 -2.33 6.96
CA GLY A 249 14.83 -3.46 6.60
C GLY A 249 15.52 -4.83 6.66
N LEU A 250 16.85 -4.87 6.69
CA LEU A 250 17.61 -6.13 6.82
C LEU A 250 17.74 -6.56 8.29
N GLY A 251 17.54 -7.85 8.55
CA GLY A 251 17.44 -8.43 9.89
C GLY A 251 18.71 -8.37 10.75
N MET A 252 19.87 -8.13 10.15
CA MET A 252 21.17 -8.05 10.85
C MET A 252 21.39 -6.72 11.59
N GLY A 253 20.54 -5.72 11.34
CA GLY A 253 20.75 -4.35 11.79
C GLY A 253 21.81 -3.63 10.95
N ASP A 254 21.69 -2.32 10.86
CA ASP A 254 22.54 -1.43 10.05
C ASP A 254 22.92 -0.17 10.86
N TYR A 255 23.80 0.69 10.35
CA TYR A 255 24.20 1.94 10.98
C TYR A 255 22.98 2.81 11.35
N ASN A 256 21.91 2.78 10.54
CA ASN A 256 20.64 3.46 10.83
C ASN A 256 20.05 3.09 12.20
N ASN A 257 20.25 1.86 12.68
CA ASN A 257 19.76 1.43 13.99
C ASN A 257 20.42 2.19 15.15
N LEU A 258 21.63 2.75 14.96
CA LEU A 258 22.29 3.59 15.99
C LEU A 258 21.46 4.85 16.30
N ALA A 259 20.72 5.35 15.32
CA ALA A 259 19.83 6.49 15.52
C ALA A 259 18.65 6.12 16.43
N PHE A 260 18.06 4.94 16.20
CA PHE A 260 17.00 4.39 17.06
C PHE A 260 17.48 4.00 18.45
N ASP A 261 18.73 3.54 18.58
CA ASP A 261 19.26 3.09 19.88
C ASP A 261 19.47 4.26 20.86
N THR A 262 19.83 5.41 20.30
CA THR A 262 20.05 6.63 21.08
C THR A 262 18.76 7.42 21.31
N ALA A 263 17.72 7.17 20.51
CA ALA A 263 16.47 7.91 20.56
C ALA A 263 15.67 7.68 21.86
N ASP A 264 14.99 8.72 22.32
CA ASP A 264 14.03 8.67 23.43
C ASP A 264 12.56 8.81 22.96
N LEU A 265 12.36 9.24 21.72
CA LEU A 265 11.06 9.28 21.05
C LEU A 265 11.19 8.78 19.60
N VAL A 266 10.28 7.91 19.17
CA VAL A 266 10.13 7.52 17.76
C VAL A 266 8.78 8.01 17.26
N ILE A 267 8.79 8.80 16.19
CA ILE A 267 7.60 9.26 15.48
C ILE A 267 7.43 8.34 14.28
N SER A 268 6.51 7.40 14.38
CA SER A 268 6.25 6.40 13.35
C SER A 268 5.15 6.91 12.41
N CYS A 269 5.45 7.06 11.13
CA CYS A 269 4.55 7.59 10.12
C CYS A 269 4.25 6.54 9.05
N GLY A 270 3.01 6.04 9.03
CA GLY A 270 2.53 5.08 8.01
C GLY A 270 3.26 3.75 8.01
N TYR A 271 3.76 3.30 9.17
CA TYR A 271 4.59 2.11 9.30
C TYR A 271 3.77 0.86 9.62
N ASP A 272 3.99 -0.17 8.82
CA ASP A 272 3.47 -1.51 9.02
C ASP A 272 4.57 -2.44 9.57
N LEU A 273 4.23 -3.26 10.57
CA LEU A 273 5.18 -4.15 11.24
C LEU A 273 5.77 -5.19 10.28
N VAL A 274 5.04 -5.53 9.21
CA VAL A 274 5.51 -6.43 8.15
C VAL A 274 6.74 -5.88 7.42
N GLU A 275 6.93 -4.56 7.40
CA GLU A 275 8.04 -3.92 6.68
C GLU A 275 9.39 -4.14 7.37
N TYR A 276 9.39 -4.14 8.70
CA TYR A 276 10.57 -4.43 9.50
C TYR A 276 10.15 -4.68 10.95
N ALA A 277 10.50 -5.81 11.55
CA ALA A 277 9.98 -6.15 12.89
C ALA A 277 10.44 -5.15 13.98
N PRO A 278 9.53 -4.67 14.87
CA PRO A 278 9.87 -3.75 15.95
C PRO A 278 11.03 -4.19 16.84
N LYS A 279 11.11 -5.49 17.15
CA LYS A 279 12.23 -6.08 17.90
C LYS A 279 13.63 -5.77 17.31
N ALA A 280 13.71 -5.50 16.01
CA ALA A 280 14.96 -5.28 15.29
C ALA A 280 15.44 -3.82 15.35
N TRP A 281 14.54 -2.83 15.46
CA TRP A 281 14.91 -1.41 15.61
C TRP A 281 14.69 -0.88 17.03
N ASN A 282 13.65 -1.33 17.72
CA ASN A 282 13.36 -0.92 19.09
C ASN A 282 14.13 -1.76 20.11
N ARG A 283 15.46 -1.85 19.98
CA ARG A 283 16.27 -2.83 20.74
C ARG A 283 16.61 -2.39 22.15
N THR A 284 16.75 -1.08 22.34
CA THR A 284 17.29 -0.44 23.53
C THR A 284 16.30 0.56 24.12
N LYS A 285 16.45 0.87 25.41
CA LYS A 285 15.61 1.83 26.15
C LYS A 285 14.10 1.51 26.09
N LYS A 286 13.69 0.26 25.86
CA LYS A 286 12.28 -0.14 25.65
C LYS A 286 11.32 0.40 26.72
N ASP A 287 11.75 0.42 27.98
CA ASP A 287 10.92 0.87 29.11
C ASP A 287 10.76 2.40 29.21
N THR A 288 11.54 3.16 28.45
CA THR A 288 11.60 4.64 28.55
C THR A 288 11.40 5.35 27.21
N LYS A 289 11.68 4.68 26.09
CA LYS A 289 11.52 5.20 24.75
C LYS A 289 10.03 5.26 24.42
N LYS A 290 9.55 6.46 24.09
CA LYS A 290 8.17 6.69 23.70
C LYS A 290 8.00 6.47 22.20
N ILE A 291 6.80 6.07 21.80
CA ILE A 291 6.45 5.88 20.39
C ILE A 291 5.16 6.66 20.12
N ILE A 292 5.18 7.52 19.11
CA ILE A 292 3.98 8.09 18.50
C ILE A 292 3.70 7.29 17.25
N HIS A 293 2.55 6.64 17.17
CA HIS A 293 2.09 5.96 15.97
C HIS A 293 1.14 6.88 15.20
N MET A 294 1.50 7.25 13.98
CA MET A 294 0.65 8.01 13.06
C MET A 294 0.38 7.14 11.84
N ASP A 295 -0.86 6.71 11.63
CA ASP A 295 -1.24 5.88 10.49
C ASP A 295 -2.75 6.01 10.21
N PHE A 296 -3.18 5.46 9.07
CA PHE A 296 -4.59 5.37 8.71
C PHE A 296 -5.37 4.46 9.65
N TRP A 297 -4.72 3.46 10.22
CA TRP A 297 -5.30 2.44 11.10
C TRP A 297 -4.63 2.52 12.48
N PRO A 298 -5.27 1.99 13.54
CA PRO A 298 -4.60 1.77 14.81
C PRO A 298 -3.37 0.86 14.68
N ALA A 299 -2.44 0.99 15.61
CA ALA A 299 -1.25 0.15 15.66
C ALA A 299 -1.61 -1.32 15.91
N GLU A 300 -0.82 -2.21 15.33
CA GLU A 300 -0.87 -3.63 15.70
C GLU A 300 -0.30 -3.85 17.10
N VAL A 301 -0.79 -4.88 17.79
CA VAL A 301 -0.34 -5.26 19.12
C VAL A 301 0.94 -6.08 19.03
N ASP A 302 2.07 -5.49 19.40
CA ASP A 302 3.36 -6.16 19.49
C ASP A 302 4.12 -5.72 20.75
N ARG A 303 4.80 -6.67 21.42
CA ARG A 303 5.50 -6.41 22.68
C ARG A 303 6.69 -5.46 22.56
N ASP A 304 7.22 -5.32 21.34
CA ASP A 304 8.33 -4.45 20.99
C ASP A 304 7.85 -3.16 20.29
N TYR A 305 6.52 -2.99 20.11
CA TYR A 305 5.87 -1.78 19.58
C TYR A 305 4.66 -1.41 20.44
N ILE A 306 4.90 -0.63 21.49
CA ILE A 306 3.86 -0.16 22.40
C ILE A 306 3.74 1.36 22.23
N PRO A 307 2.82 1.86 21.40
CA PRO A 307 2.61 3.29 21.23
C PRO A 307 2.23 3.96 22.54
N SER A 308 2.87 5.08 22.84
CA SER A 308 2.44 5.99 23.91
C SER A 308 1.21 6.80 23.48
N ILE A 309 1.12 7.10 22.18
CA ILE A 309 0.01 7.82 21.54
C ILE A 309 -0.20 7.22 20.16
N GLU A 310 -1.46 7.05 19.79
CA GLU A 310 -1.88 6.72 18.42
C GLU A 310 -2.66 7.89 17.83
N VAL A 311 -2.19 8.42 16.71
CA VAL A 311 -2.85 9.40 15.88
C VAL A 311 -3.42 8.67 14.67
N VAL A 312 -4.67 8.24 14.80
CA VAL A 312 -5.36 7.46 13.76
C VAL A 312 -6.22 8.38 12.89
N GLY A 313 -6.01 8.34 11.58
CA GLY A 313 -6.76 9.15 10.62
C GLY A 313 -5.99 9.32 9.30
N ASP A 314 -6.42 10.22 8.42
CA ASP A 314 -5.64 10.54 7.23
C ASP A 314 -4.23 11.02 7.63
N LEU A 315 -3.20 10.26 7.27
CA LEU A 315 -1.83 10.52 7.71
C LEU A 315 -1.33 11.90 7.28
N ALA A 316 -1.70 12.36 6.07
CA ALA A 316 -1.31 13.68 5.59
C ALA A 316 -2.00 14.80 6.39
N ASP A 317 -3.27 14.63 6.75
CA ASP A 317 -3.99 15.53 7.64
C ASP A 317 -3.37 15.56 9.05
N GLY A 318 -3.06 14.41 9.63
CA GLY A 318 -2.41 14.35 10.95
C GLY A 318 -1.03 15.02 10.97
N LEU A 319 -0.19 14.77 9.96
CA LEU A 319 1.11 15.43 9.82
C LEU A 319 0.95 16.94 9.58
N TRP A 320 -0.05 17.36 8.80
CA TRP A 320 -0.35 18.77 8.59
C TRP A 320 -0.77 19.45 9.90
N GLN A 321 -1.76 18.92 10.62
CA GLN A 321 -2.21 19.45 11.91
C GLN A 321 -1.05 19.57 12.91
N LEU A 322 -0.17 18.56 12.94
CA LEU A 322 1.01 18.56 13.80
C LEU A 322 2.00 19.68 13.43
N ASN A 323 2.27 19.87 12.13
CA ASN A 323 3.11 20.97 11.66
C ASN A 323 2.55 22.34 12.06
N GLU A 324 1.26 22.59 11.82
CA GLU A 324 0.62 23.87 12.18
C GLU A 324 0.73 24.14 13.68
N LEU A 325 0.48 23.12 14.51
CA LEU A 325 0.53 23.27 15.97
C LEU A 325 1.97 23.54 16.47
N ILE A 326 2.97 22.92 15.87
CA ILE A 326 4.38 23.13 16.22
C ILE A 326 4.83 24.53 15.81
N GLU A 327 4.49 24.98 14.62
CA GLU A 327 4.80 26.32 14.15
C GLU A 327 4.14 27.40 15.03
N ASP A 328 2.88 27.21 15.41
CA ASP A 328 2.15 28.12 16.30
C ASP A 328 2.78 28.18 17.70
N ARG A 329 3.10 27.02 18.30
CA ARG A 329 3.68 26.95 19.65
C ARG A 329 5.09 27.53 19.75
N HIS A 330 5.86 27.47 18.67
CA HIS A 330 7.27 27.85 18.70
C HIS A 330 7.59 29.14 17.94
N GLN A 331 6.63 29.74 17.22
CA GLN A 331 6.67 31.10 16.65
C GLN A 331 7.99 31.48 15.94
N GLY A 332 8.54 30.55 15.16
CA GLY A 332 9.80 30.76 14.43
C GLY A 332 11.08 30.33 15.14
N ASN A 333 11.00 29.83 16.38
CA ASN A 333 12.10 29.12 17.06
C ASN A 333 12.20 27.67 16.57
N LEU A 334 12.28 27.50 15.26
CA LEU A 334 12.47 26.21 14.57
C LEU A 334 13.83 26.25 13.83
N PRO A 335 14.51 25.11 13.64
CA PRO A 335 14.12 23.77 14.08
C PRO A 335 14.23 23.55 15.60
N LEU A 336 13.42 22.65 16.16
CA LEU A 336 13.45 22.32 17.60
C LEU A 336 14.68 21.51 18.01
N PHE A 337 15.23 20.75 17.08
CA PHE A 337 16.37 19.86 17.25
C PHE A 337 17.42 20.16 16.18
N GLU A 338 18.66 19.75 16.43
CA GLU A 338 19.75 19.98 15.50
C GLU A 338 20.05 18.72 14.68
N ILE A 339 19.62 18.70 13.41
CA ILE A 339 19.90 17.59 12.48
C ILE A 339 21.41 17.31 12.35
N LYS A 340 22.25 18.33 12.54
CA LYS A 340 23.72 18.22 12.55
C LYS A 340 24.25 17.22 13.57
N THR A 341 23.51 16.93 14.64
CA THR A 341 23.86 15.86 15.60
C THR A 341 23.90 14.47 14.96
N ARG A 342 23.26 14.29 13.80
CA ARG A 342 23.26 13.06 12.99
C ARG A 342 24.23 13.09 11.80
N SER A 343 24.97 14.18 11.60
CA SER A 343 25.88 14.35 10.46
C SER A 343 26.93 13.23 10.34
N ASN A 344 27.57 12.84 11.45
CA ASN A 344 28.55 11.74 11.45
C ASN A 344 27.91 10.42 11.01
N LEU A 345 26.72 10.09 11.54
CA LEU A 345 26.01 8.88 11.14
C LEU A 345 25.67 8.92 9.65
N ARG A 346 25.14 10.05 9.17
CA ARG A 346 24.80 10.24 7.77
C ARG A 346 26.04 10.13 6.87
N ALA A 347 27.18 10.66 7.29
CA ALA A 347 28.44 10.53 6.58
C ALA A 347 28.87 9.07 6.46
N THR A 348 28.87 8.30 7.57
CA THR A 348 29.16 6.87 7.55
C THR A 348 28.25 6.10 6.58
N LEU A 349 26.94 6.37 6.61
CA LEU A 349 25.98 5.75 5.68
C LEU A 349 26.25 6.12 4.22
N THR A 350 26.66 7.37 3.97
CA THR A 350 26.98 7.85 2.62
C THR A 350 28.26 7.20 2.09
N GLU A 351 29.27 7.06 2.95
CA GLU A 351 30.54 6.40 2.64
C GLU A 351 30.32 4.91 2.37
N ASP A 352 29.53 4.23 3.19
CA ASP A 352 29.17 2.81 3.01
C ASP A 352 28.41 2.60 1.69
N PHE A 353 27.40 3.43 1.40
CA PHE A 353 26.67 3.39 0.13
C PHE A 353 27.57 3.62 -1.09
N ALA A 354 28.61 4.43 -0.96
CA ALA A 354 29.54 4.77 -2.02
C ALA A 354 30.75 3.83 -2.11
N ALA A 355 30.91 2.88 -1.18
CA ALA A 355 32.11 2.04 -1.06
C ALA A 355 32.38 1.24 -2.34
N GLU A 356 31.32 0.72 -2.95
CA GLU A 356 31.39 -0.14 -4.15
C GLU A 356 30.91 0.57 -5.42
N LYS A 357 30.94 1.92 -5.46
CA LYS A 357 30.45 2.69 -6.62
C LYS A 357 31.18 2.39 -7.94
N ASP A 358 32.44 1.95 -7.82
CA ASP A 358 33.34 1.62 -8.93
C ASP A 358 33.54 0.10 -9.07
N ASP A 359 32.76 -0.71 -8.33
CA ASP A 359 32.81 -2.18 -8.44
C ASP A 359 32.28 -2.62 -9.81
N ALA A 360 33.17 -3.24 -10.59
CA ALA A 360 32.85 -3.84 -11.88
C ALA A 360 32.54 -5.35 -11.77
N GLY A 361 32.46 -5.87 -10.55
CA GLY A 361 31.99 -7.20 -10.24
C GLY A 361 30.58 -7.42 -10.76
N PHE A 362 30.38 -8.50 -11.50
CA PHE A 362 29.06 -8.89 -11.95
C PHE A 362 28.27 -9.41 -10.75
N PRO A 363 27.06 -8.91 -10.44
CA PRO A 363 26.24 -9.49 -9.39
C PRO A 363 25.85 -10.92 -9.81
N MET A 364 26.31 -11.92 -9.03
CA MET A 364 25.84 -13.31 -9.17
C MET A 364 24.45 -13.49 -8.59
#